data_AF-A0A2L1UYX9-F1
#
_entry.id   AF-A0A2L1UYX9-F1
#
_cell.length_a   1.000
_cell.length_b   1.000
_cell.length_c   1.000
_cell.angle_alpha   90.00
_cell.angle_beta   90.00
_cell.angle_gamma   90.00
#
_symmetry.space_group_name_H-M   'P 1'
#
loop_
_entity.id
_entity.type
_entity.pdbx_description
1 polymer ?
#
loop_
_entity_poly.entity_id
_entity_poly.type
_entity_poly.pdbx_seq_one_letter_code
_entity_poly.pdbx_strand_id
1 'polypeptide(L)'
;MTFPLIDRHYLSPSLTVVHASDALPQQLNALQEAGGGLALTPVSEQRVGYGLTLLNHFRGIERQGLGIDGNALAGGGNMFETLRISALTQSGEAKDETLPDPRELLRLATRRSAESLGLSDITGTLEERKRADN
;
A
#
# COMPACT_ATOMS: atom_id res chain seq x y z
N MET A 1 -14.24 16.04 -15.21
CA MET A 1 -12.92 15.36 -15.16
C MET A 1 -13.12 13.96 -15.71
N THR A 2 -12.18 13.45 -16.51
CA THR A 2 -12.17 12.07 -17.01
C THR A 2 -11.27 11.22 -16.11
N PHE A 3 -11.63 9.96 -15.88
CA PHE A 3 -10.83 9.00 -15.12
C PHE A 3 -10.43 7.85 -16.05
N PRO A 4 -9.30 7.94 -16.76
CA PRO A 4 -9.00 7.10 -17.91
C PRO A 4 -9.10 5.59 -17.69
N LEU A 5 -8.74 5.10 -16.49
CA LEU A 5 -8.82 3.68 -16.13
C LEU A 5 -10.26 3.24 -15.82
N ILE A 6 -11.07 4.11 -15.21
CA ILE A 6 -12.48 3.85 -14.91
C ILE A 6 -13.29 3.90 -16.21
N ASP A 7 -13.14 5.00 -16.96
CA ASP A 7 -13.90 5.28 -18.19
C ASP A 7 -13.64 4.22 -19.29
N ARG A 8 -12.48 3.56 -19.25
CA ARG A 8 -12.10 2.49 -20.19
C ARG A 8 -12.27 1.08 -19.63
N HIS A 9 -12.82 0.93 -18.42
CA HIS A 9 -13.03 -0.36 -17.75
C HIS A 9 -11.73 -1.20 -17.60
N TYR A 10 -10.62 -0.54 -17.23
CA TYR A 10 -9.33 -1.20 -17.00
C TYR A 10 -9.06 -1.55 -15.54
N LEU A 11 -9.95 -1.17 -14.62
CA LEU A 11 -9.88 -1.65 -13.24
C LEU A 11 -10.29 -3.13 -13.19
N SER A 12 -9.47 -3.96 -12.54
CA SER A 12 -9.68 -5.40 -12.46
C SER A 12 -8.92 -6.00 -11.27
N PRO A 13 -9.24 -7.24 -10.85
CA PRO A 13 -8.49 -7.94 -9.80
C PRO A 13 -7.01 -8.18 -10.12
N SER A 14 -6.63 -8.13 -11.40
CA SER A 14 -5.24 -8.25 -11.87
C SER A 14 -4.48 -6.94 -11.95
N LEU A 15 -5.12 -5.79 -11.71
CA LEU A 15 -4.48 -4.49 -11.70
C LEU A 15 -4.01 -4.15 -10.28
N THR A 16 -2.74 -3.73 -10.16
CA THR A 16 -2.23 -3.07 -8.95
C THR A 16 -1.88 -1.62 -9.30
N VAL A 17 -2.54 -0.67 -8.65
CA VAL A 17 -2.21 0.76 -8.76
C VAL A 17 -1.07 1.07 -7.78
N VAL A 18 -0.12 1.90 -8.19
CA VAL A 18 1.01 2.34 -7.34
C VAL A 18 0.82 3.82 -6.99
N HIS A 19 1.22 4.20 -5.78
CA HIS A 19 1.12 5.53 -5.19
C HIS A 19 -0.31 5.94 -4.81
N ALA A 20 -1.13 6.27 -5.80
CA ALA A 20 -2.47 6.84 -5.62
C ALA A 20 -2.54 8.03 -4.64
N SER A 21 -1.46 8.78 -4.45
CA SER A 21 -1.32 9.80 -3.38
C SER A 21 -2.37 10.92 -3.42
N ASP A 22 -2.85 11.26 -4.63
CA ASP A 22 -3.90 12.27 -4.85
C ASP A 22 -5.23 11.66 -5.33
N ALA A 23 -5.45 10.36 -5.14
CA ALA A 23 -6.65 9.70 -5.61
C ALA A 23 -7.90 10.23 -4.88
N LEU A 24 -8.92 10.63 -5.64
CA LEU A 24 -10.18 11.06 -5.05
C LEU A 24 -10.93 9.87 -4.46
N PRO A 25 -11.80 10.08 -3.44
CA PRO A 25 -12.58 9.00 -2.83
C PRO A 25 -13.34 8.14 -3.84
N GLN A 26 -13.88 8.74 -4.90
CA GLN A 26 -14.61 8.02 -5.96
C GLN A 26 -13.69 7.11 -6.79
N GLN A 27 -12.42 7.48 -6.97
CA GLN A 27 -11.44 6.66 -7.68
C GLN A 27 -10.98 5.47 -6.83
N LEU A 28 -10.78 5.70 -5.52
CA LEU A 28 -10.48 4.63 -4.57
C LEU A 28 -11.65 3.65 -4.45
N ASN A 29 -12.88 4.16 -4.35
CA ASN A 29 -14.08 3.31 -4.33
C ASN A 29 -14.18 2.45 -5.59
N ALA A 30 -13.96 3.04 -6.78
CA ALA A 30 -13.98 2.28 -8.03
C ALA A 30 -12.89 1.18 -8.08
N LEU A 31 -11.70 1.45 -7.53
CA LEU A 31 -10.64 0.44 -7.42
C LEU A 31 -11.04 -0.71 -6.49
N GLN A 32 -11.61 -0.40 -5.33
CA GLN A 32 -12.11 -1.39 -4.38
C GLN A 32 -13.24 -2.23 -4.98
N GLU A 33 -14.25 -1.61 -5.62
CA GLU A 33 -15.36 -2.30 -6.27
C GLU A 33 -14.89 -3.25 -7.38
N ALA A 34 -13.85 -2.87 -8.13
CA ALA A 34 -13.24 -3.70 -9.15
C ALA A 34 -12.33 -4.82 -8.58
N GLY A 35 -12.07 -4.82 -7.27
CA GLY A 35 -11.18 -5.76 -6.60
C GLY A 35 -9.68 -5.54 -6.91
N GLY A 36 -9.30 -4.35 -7.39
CA GLY A 36 -7.92 -4.03 -7.72
C GLY A 36 -7.03 -3.88 -6.49
N GLY A 37 -5.73 -4.08 -6.70
CA GLY A 37 -4.71 -3.89 -5.68
C GLY A 37 -4.18 -2.45 -5.61
N LEU A 38 -3.61 -2.09 -4.46
CA LEU A 38 -2.92 -0.83 -4.22
C LEU A 38 -1.54 -1.08 -3.57
N ALA A 39 -0.50 -0.44 -4.10
CA ALA A 39 0.83 -0.43 -3.51
C ALA A 39 1.23 1.00 -3.14
N LEU A 40 1.46 1.21 -1.84
CA LEU A 40 1.91 2.48 -1.28
C LEU A 40 3.43 2.45 -1.14
N THR A 41 4.09 3.55 -1.46
CA THR A 41 5.56 3.67 -1.48
C THR A 41 6.03 4.92 -0.70
N PRO A 42 5.85 4.96 0.62
CA PRO A 42 6.00 6.18 1.41
C PRO A 42 7.35 6.89 1.29
N VAL A 43 8.44 6.14 1.12
CA VAL A 43 9.79 6.72 1.00
C VAL A 43 9.89 7.56 -0.28
N SER A 44 9.50 7.01 -1.43
CA SER A 44 9.61 7.72 -2.71
C SER A 44 8.54 8.82 -2.84
N GLU A 45 7.31 8.57 -2.38
CA GLU A 45 6.24 9.57 -2.38
C GLU A 45 6.63 10.84 -1.60
N GLN A 46 7.16 10.68 -0.39
CA GLN A 46 7.62 11.81 0.42
C GLN A 46 8.86 12.48 -0.19
N ARG A 47 9.82 11.69 -0.69
CA ARG A 47 11.05 12.24 -1.29
C ARG A 47 10.78 13.04 -2.56
N VAL A 48 9.91 12.54 -3.43
CA VAL A 48 9.55 13.22 -4.69
C VAL A 48 8.65 14.44 -4.43
N GLY A 49 7.92 14.43 -3.31
CA GLY A 49 7.07 15.55 -2.90
C GLY A 49 5.60 15.37 -3.28
N TYR A 50 5.11 14.14 -3.38
CA TYR A 50 3.67 13.85 -3.53
C TYR A 50 2.88 14.10 -2.24
N GLY A 51 3.59 14.25 -1.11
CA GLY A 51 2.99 14.49 0.19
C GLY A 51 3.21 13.32 1.15
N LEU A 52 2.55 13.40 2.31
CA LEU A 52 2.62 12.35 3.32
C LEU A 52 1.64 11.23 2.97
N THR A 53 2.13 10.00 2.94
CA THR A 53 1.29 8.81 2.80
C THR A 53 0.51 8.55 4.09
N LEU A 54 -0.70 9.09 4.19
CA LEU A 54 -1.58 8.90 5.35
C LEU A 54 -2.51 7.70 5.11
N LEU A 55 -2.36 6.63 5.90
CA LEU A 55 -3.08 5.36 5.70
C LEU A 55 -4.60 5.53 5.79
N ASN A 56 -5.08 6.52 6.55
CA ASN A 56 -6.50 6.83 6.66
C ASN A 56 -7.14 7.25 5.31
N HIS A 57 -6.36 7.84 4.40
CA HIS A 57 -6.85 8.19 3.06
C HIS A 57 -7.26 6.93 2.25
N PHE A 58 -6.54 5.83 2.46
CA PHE A 58 -6.72 4.58 1.71
C PHE A 58 -7.54 3.51 2.45
N ARG A 59 -8.13 3.83 3.61
CA ARG A 59 -8.81 2.85 4.48
C ARG A 59 -9.93 2.03 3.82
N GLY A 60 -10.49 2.52 2.71
CA GLY A 60 -11.51 1.83 1.93
C GLY A 60 -10.97 0.73 1.00
N ILE A 61 -9.65 0.62 0.85
CA ILE A 61 -9.00 -0.40 0.01
C ILE A 61 -8.55 -1.58 0.88
N GLU A 62 -9.11 -2.75 0.64
CA GLU A 62 -8.74 -3.96 1.37
C GLU A 62 -7.39 -4.52 0.87
N ARG A 63 -7.26 -4.63 -0.46
CA ARG A 63 -6.10 -5.18 -1.17
C ARG A 63 -4.99 -4.13 -1.31
N GLN A 64 -4.47 -3.63 -0.18
CA GLN A 64 -3.39 -2.64 -0.17
C GLN A 64 -2.15 -3.12 0.58
N GLY A 65 -0.96 -2.71 0.15
CA GLY A 65 0.29 -3.06 0.81
C GLY A 65 1.38 -2.01 0.62
N LEU A 66 2.53 -2.25 1.25
CA LEU A 66 3.72 -1.42 1.13
C LEU A 66 4.67 -1.94 0.05
N GLY A 67 5.29 -1.00 -0.67
CA GLY A 67 6.36 -1.22 -1.63
C GLY A 67 7.54 -0.28 -1.37
N ILE A 68 8.71 -0.69 -1.84
CA ILE A 68 9.94 0.12 -1.74
C ILE A 68 10.12 1.10 -2.89
N ASP A 69 9.42 0.92 -4.02
CA ASP A 69 9.69 1.62 -5.29
C ASP A 69 11.15 1.42 -5.79
N GLY A 70 11.63 2.26 -6.70
CA GLY A 70 12.98 2.18 -7.25
C GLY A 70 14.08 2.66 -6.28
N ASN A 71 15.19 1.93 -6.22
CA ASN A 71 16.35 2.24 -5.38
C ASN A 71 16.89 3.67 -5.55
N ALA A 72 16.81 4.25 -6.75
CA ALA A 72 17.26 5.62 -6.99
C ALA A 72 16.50 6.66 -6.15
N LEU A 73 15.21 6.42 -5.90
CA LEU A 73 14.32 7.25 -5.09
C LEU A 73 14.27 6.78 -3.65
N ALA A 74 14.21 5.48 -3.40
CA ALA A 74 14.10 4.96 -2.04
C ALA A 74 15.44 4.97 -1.26
N GLY A 75 16.57 5.08 -1.94
CA GLY A 75 17.89 5.00 -1.32
C GLY A 75 18.38 3.57 -1.08
N GLY A 76 17.53 2.55 -1.32
CA GLY A 76 17.88 1.14 -1.22
C GLY A 76 16.64 0.23 -1.19
N GLY A 77 16.88 -1.08 -1.19
CA GLY A 77 15.83 -2.10 -1.11
C GLY A 77 15.52 -2.51 0.33
N ASN A 78 15.10 -1.56 1.18
CA ASN A 78 14.90 -1.80 2.61
C ASN A 78 13.44 -1.60 3.06
N MET A 79 12.71 -2.70 3.27
CA MET A 79 11.33 -2.65 3.75
C MET A 79 11.22 -2.13 5.19
N PHE A 80 12.24 -2.33 6.04
CA PHE A 80 12.22 -1.81 7.41
C PHE A 80 12.31 -0.27 7.45
N GLU A 81 13.00 0.35 6.50
CA GLU A 81 12.96 1.80 6.33
C GLU A 81 11.57 2.28 5.92
N THR A 82 10.91 1.55 5.02
CA THR A 82 9.54 1.84 4.59
C THR A 82 8.55 1.71 5.75
N LEU A 83 8.69 0.68 6.59
CA LEU A 83 7.90 0.50 7.81
C LEU A 83 8.15 1.63 8.81
N ARG A 84 9.43 2.00 9.03
CA ARG A 84 9.80 3.05 9.97
C ARG A 84 9.23 4.41 9.56
N ILE A 85 9.36 4.79 8.29
CA ILE A 85 8.80 6.08 7.84
C ILE A 85 7.27 6.06 7.93
N SER A 86 6.62 4.94 7.56
CA SER A 86 5.17 4.80 7.69
C SER A 86 4.68 5.00 9.13
N ALA A 87 5.36 4.37 10.10
CA ALA A 87 5.05 4.50 11.52
C ALA A 87 5.19 5.94 12.00
N LEU A 88 6.33 6.58 11.71
CA LEU A 88 6.60 7.96 12.12
C LEU A 88 5.66 8.98 11.47
N THR A 89 5.29 8.77 10.21
CA THR A 89 4.31 9.62 9.52
C THR A 89 2.93 9.50 10.16
N GLN A 90 2.45 8.29 10.45
CA GLN A 90 1.14 8.11 11.09
C GLN A 90 1.11 8.64 12.52
N SER A 91 2.15 8.38 13.33
CA SER A 91 2.22 8.85 14.72
C SER A 91 2.35 10.38 14.80
N GLY A 92 3.16 10.95 13.91
CA GLY A 92 3.35 12.40 13.80
C GLY A 92 2.08 13.14 13.40
N GLU A 93 1.34 12.60 12.42
CA GLU A 93 0.04 13.17 12.02
C GLU A 93 -1.00 13.06 13.15
N ALA A 94 -1.09 11.90 13.80
CA ALA A 94 -2.01 11.67 14.90
C ALA A 94 -1.66 12.45 16.18
N LYS A 95 -0.40 12.92 16.29
CA LYS A 95 0.19 13.46 17.52
C LYS A 95 0.06 12.49 18.70
N ASP A 96 0.22 11.21 18.40
CA ASP A 96 0.04 10.10 19.34
C ASP A 96 1.07 9.02 19.03
N GLU A 97 2.00 8.78 19.96
CA GLU A 97 3.06 7.79 19.82
C GLU A 97 2.57 6.33 19.89
N THR A 98 1.33 6.12 20.36
CA THR A 98 0.72 4.79 20.45
C THR A 98 0.11 4.34 19.11
N LEU A 99 0.01 5.24 18.13
CA LEU A 99 -0.47 4.98 16.79
C LEU A 99 0.69 5.01 15.77
N PRO A 100 0.62 4.26 14.66
CA PRO A 100 -0.40 3.26 14.33
C PRO A 100 -0.11 1.93 15.04
N ASP A 101 -1.05 0.99 15.04
CA ASP A 101 -0.78 -0.39 15.50
C ASP A 101 0.38 -0.99 14.68
N PRO A 102 1.52 -1.35 15.31
CA PRO A 102 2.64 -1.96 14.61
C PRO A 102 2.27 -3.25 13.88
N ARG A 103 1.27 -3.99 14.37
CA ARG A 103 0.79 -5.21 13.72
C ARG A 103 0.08 -4.89 12.40
N GLU A 104 -0.65 -3.79 12.31
CA GLU A 104 -1.25 -3.36 11.05
C GLU A 104 -0.19 -3.00 10.02
N LEU A 105 0.88 -2.29 10.43
CA LEU A 105 2.00 -2.01 9.54
C LEU A 105 2.68 -3.29 9.05
N LEU A 106 2.90 -4.27 9.93
CA LEU A 106 3.49 -5.55 9.52
C LEU A 106 2.58 -6.30 8.55
N ARG A 107 1.25 -6.27 8.76
CA ARG A 107 0.29 -6.85 7.80
C ARG A 107 0.36 -6.17 6.45
N LEU A 108 0.51 -4.84 6.41
CA LEU A 108 0.70 -4.08 5.17
C LEU A 108 2.00 -4.43 4.44
N ALA A 109 3.05 -4.87 5.13
CA ALA A 109 4.29 -5.33 4.52
C ALA A 109 4.31 -6.85 4.20
N THR A 110 3.28 -7.60 4.60
CA THR A 110 3.24 -9.07 4.46
C THR A 110 1.92 -9.52 3.81
N ARG A 111 0.97 -10.03 4.59
CA ARG A 111 -0.27 -10.63 4.10
C ARG A 111 -1.04 -9.70 3.15
N ARG A 112 -1.18 -8.41 3.48
CA ARG A 112 -1.95 -7.48 2.63
C ARG A 112 -1.21 -7.10 1.35
N SER A 113 0.13 -7.07 1.34
CA SER A 113 0.91 -6.99 0.10
C SER A 113 0.74 -8.25 -0.76
N ALA A 114 0.70 -9.44 -0.17
CA ALA A 114 0.40 -10.66 -0.92
C ALA A 114 -1.02 -10.62 -1.51
N GLU A 115 -2.02 -10.15 -0.75
CA GLU A 115 -3.39 -9.94 -1.24
C GLU A 115 -3.44 -8.91 -2.38
N SER A 116 -2.72 -7.78 -2.27
CA SER A 116 -2.72 -6.73 -3.32
C SER A 116 -2.11 -7.19 -4.64
N LEU A 117 -1.20 -8.17 -4.58
CA LEU A 117 -0.55 -8.78 -5.73
C LEU A 117 -1.25 -10.06 -6.23
N GLY A 118 -2.31 -10.52 -5.55
CA GLY A 118 -2.98 -11.79 -5.89
C GLY A 118 -2.16 -13.04 -5.57
N LEU A 119 -1.27 -12.96 -4.60
CA LEU A 119 -0.36 -14.03 -4.15
C LEU A 119 -0.71 -14.60 -2.77
N SER A 120 -1.86 -14.21 -2.19
CA SER A 120 -2.27 -14.60 -0.84
C SER A 120 -2.36 -16.10 -0.61
N ASP A 121 -2.62 -16.88 -1.66
CA ASP A 121 -2.76 -18.34 -1.58
C ASP A 121 -1.40 -19.05 -1.44
N ILE A 122 -0.29 -18.37 -1.74
CA ILE A 122 1.04 -18.98 -1.78
C ILE A 122 2.06 -18.34 -0.82
N THR A 123 1.85 -17.10 -0.35
CA THR A 123 2.80 -16.40 0.53
C THR A 123 2.10 -15.35 1.42
N GLY A 124 2.89 -14.65 2.24
CA GLY A 124 2.44 -13.54 3.09
C GLY A 124 2.01 -13.93 4.51
N THR A 125 1.84 -15.22 4.79
CA THR A 125 1.60 -15.77 6.14
C THR A 125 2.29 -17.13 6.30
N LEU A 126 2.61 -17.47 7.55
CA LEU A 126 3.14 -18.79 7.92
C LEU A 126 1.97 -19.73 8.19
N GLU A 127 1.48 -20.38 7.14
CA GLU A 127 0.36 -21.33 7.18
C GLU A 127 0.75 -22.61 6.44
N GLU A 128 0.13 -23.74 6.81
CA GLU A 128 0.33 -24.99 6.09
C GLU A 128 0.04 -24.82 4.59
N ARG A 129 0.84 -25.47 3.74
CA ARG A 129 0.72 -25.48 2.26
C ARG A 129 1.13 -24.17 1.56
N LYS A 130 1.44 -23.08 2.28
CA LYS A 130 2.09 -21.89 1.69
C LYS A 130 3.60 -22.08 1.56
N ARG A 131 4.25 -21.22 0.77
CA ARG A 131 5.71 -21.21 0.62
C ARG A 131 6.39 -20.79 1.92
N ALA A 132 7.59 -21.34 2.14
CA ALA A 132 8.44 -20.99 3.27
C ALA A 132 9.25 -19.71 2.96
N ASP A 133 8.56 -18.58 2.87
CA ASP A 133 9.15 -17.25 2.71
C ASP A 133 9.21 -16.59 4.11
N ASN A 134 10.38 -16.59 4.75
CA ASN A 134 10.54 -16.21 6.17
C ASN A 134 11.73 -15.29 6.46
#